data_AF-A0A832LIQ3-F1
#
_entry.id   AF-A0A832LIQ3-F1
#
_cell.length_a   1.000
_cell.length_b   1.000
_cell.length_c   1.000
_cell.angle_alpha   90.00
_cell.angle_beta   90.00
_cell.angle_gamma   90.00
#
_symmetry.space_group_name_H-M   'P 1'
#
loop_
_entity.id
_entity.type
_entity.pdbx_description
1 polymer ?
#
loop_
_entity_poly.entity_id
_entity_poly.type
_entity_poly.pdbx_seq_one_letter_code
_entity_poly.pdbx_strand_id
1 'polypeptide(L)'
;MNVPSDNRIFVETKTYLKLKGVLDNLKNSRGNIIHVIGTPGTGKSTNIYRAIDELGLKVYDVECNLKDLSATPMEVFNTTIEAVKETLDAKDKREAYRRLSSFDAVLFADRFHDSHLLKDDLHGFSEWTLKSWKTPYFYLLCIREYFKYKEEFKHLNIIFQTAWRLKIGKRKYDIFTDIPIISKILSKILGMIFTVVRIEYTPKETIKIIKAHLKVEEEKIKKYIKVYGCRPRYILERLGGGSHP
;
A
#
# COMPACT_ATOMS: atom_id res chain seq x y z
N MET A 1 -9.47 11.15 -4.16
CA MET A 1 -9.32 11.93 -2.92
C MET A 1 -10.37 11.40 -1.94
N ASN A 2 -9.98 10.87 -0.78
CA ASN A 2 -10.96 10.42 0.22
C ASN A 2 -11.50 11.68 0.92
N VAL A 3 -12.71 12.08 0.56
CA VAL A 3 -13.43 13.13 1.28
C VAL A 3 -13.82 12.56 2.65
N PRO A 4 -13.60 13.25 3.77
CA PRO A 4 -13.94 12.74 5.11
C PRO A 4 -15.40 12.31 5.27
N SER A 5 -16.31 12.80 4.43
CA SER A 5 -17.73 12.43 4.41
C SER A 5 -18.04 11.06 3.77
N ASP A 6 -17.17 10.52 2.91
CA ASP A 6 -17.38 9.22 2.25
C ASP A 6 -17.01 8.02 3.15
N ASN A 7 -16.28 8.25 4.24
CA ASN A 7 -15.78 7.19 5.14
C ASN A 7 -16.76 6.74 6.23
N ARG A 8 -18.01 7.22 6.27
CA ARG A 8 -18.98 6.78 7.29
C ARG A 8 -19.49 5.35 7.07
N ILE A 9 -19.47 4.87 5.83
CA ILE A 9 -20.04 3.59 5.46
C ILE A 9 -18.91 2.61 5.15
N PHE A 10 -18.51 1.83 6.17
CA PHE A 10 -17.57 0.74 5.99
C PHE A 10 -18.30 -0.61 6.10
N VAL A 11 -18.10 -1.48 5.12
CA VAL A 11 -18.65 -2.83 5.14
C VAL A 11 -17.57 -3.81 5.54
N GLU A 12 -17.72 -4.42 6.71
CA GLU A 12 -16.84 -5.50 7.13
C GLU A 12 -16.95 -6.68 6.16
N THR A 13 -15.79 -7.10 5.65
CA THR A 13 -15.62 -8.24 4.75
C THR A 13 -14.72 -9.29 5.40
N LYS A 14 -14.72 -10.52 4.89
CA LYS A 14 -13.83 -11.56 5.43
C LYS A 14 -12.36 -11.15 5.34
N THR A 15 -12.02 -10.50 4.23
CA THR A 15 -10.68 -10.03 3.96
C THR A 15 -10.26 -8.89 4.88
N TYR A 16 -11.18 -7.98 5.20
CA TYR A 16 -10.96 -6.95 6.22
C TYR A 16 -10.67 -7.57 7.59
N LEU A 17 -11.49 -8.53 8.04
CA LEU A 17 -11.31 -9.19 9.33
C LEU A 17 -9.96 -9.91 9.41
N LYS A 18 -9.52 -10.53 8.32
CA LYS A 18 -8.17 -11.12 8.21
C LYS A 18 -7.08 -10.06 8.37
N LEU A 19 -7.20 -8.93 7.68
CA LEU A 19 -6.24 -7.81 7.82
C LEU A 19 -6.21 -7.30 9.26
N LYS A 20 -7.38 -7.03 9.85
CA LYS A 20 -7.53 -6.53 11.23
C LYS A 20 -6.86 -7.48 12.23
N GLY A 21 -7.09 -8.79 12.12
CA GLY A 21 -6.44 -9.77 12.99
C GLY A 21 -4.92 -9.82 12.84
N VAL A 22 -4.38 -9.62 11.63
CA VAL A 22 -2.93 -9.51 11.42
C VAL A 22 -2.38 -8.22 12.05
N LEU A 23 -3.10 -7.10 11.93
CA LEU A 23 -2.69 -5.80 12.45
C LEU A 23 -2.80 -5.69 13.97
N ASP A 24 -3.76 -6.37 14.59
CA ASP A 24 -3.96 -6.38 16.05
C ASP A 24 -2.72 -6.92 16.80
N ASN A 25 -2.08 -7.93 16.22
CA ASN A 25 -0.85 -8.51 16.77
C ASN A 25 0.33 -7.53 16.82
N LEU A 26 0.28 -6.42 16.07
CA LEU A 26 1.40 -5.48 15.99
C LEU A 26 1.64 -4.71 17.29
N LYS A 27 0.66 -4.62 18.20
CA LYS A 27 0.88 -3.99 19.52
C LYS A 27 1.85 -4.79 20.40
N ASN A 28 1.79 -6.11 20.28
CA ASN A 28 2.46 -7.05 21.18
C ASN A 28 3.62 -7.79 20.53
N SER A 29 3.82 -7.62 19.22
CA SER A 29 4.89 -8.27 18.46
C SER A 29 5.64 -7.27 17.59
N ARG A 30 6.92 -7.54 17.35
CA ARG A 30 7.83 -6.71 16.55
C ARG A 30 8.54 -7.56 15.49
N GLY A 31 9.10 -6.90 14.48
CA GLY A 31 9.82 -7.56 13.38
C GLY A 31 8.88 -8.08 12.28
N ASN A 32 7.60 -7.72 12.32
CA ASN A 32 6.64 -8.14 11.31
C ASN A 32 6.75 -7.26 10.07
N ILE A 33 6.74 -7.88 8.90
CA ILE A 33 6.61 -7.14 7.65
C ILE A 33 5.34 -7.63 6.95
N ILE A 34 4.40 -6.72 6.72
CA ILE A 34 3.07 -6.99 6.19
C ILE A 34 2.94 -6.35 4.83
N HIS A 35 2.64 -7.17 3.83
CA HIS A 35 2.42 -6.74 2.46
C HIS A 35 0.93 -6.82 2.12
N VAL A 36 0.29 -5.67 1.95
CA VAL A 36 -1.12 -5.60 1.56
C VAL A 36 -1.25 -5.46 0.05
N ILE A 37 -1.71 -6.53 -0.60
CA ILE A 37 -1.86 -6.62 -2.06
C ILE A 37 -3.33 -6.62 -2.49
N GLY A 38 -3.59 -6.34 -3.76
CA GLY A 38 -4.93 -6.31 -4.31
C GLY A 38 -5.02 -5.46 -5.57
N THR A 39 -5.91 -5.83 -6.48
CA THR A 39 -6.08 -5.09 -7.73
C THR A 39 -6.49 -3.63 -7.49
N PRO A 40 -6.16 -2.69 -8.39
CA PRO A 40 -6.63 -1.32 -8.28
C PRO A 40 -8.15 -1.26 -8.10
N GLY A 41 -8.64 -0.39 -7.21
CA GLY A 41 -10.07 -0.23 -6.96
C GLY A 41 -10.71 -1.22 -5.95
N THR A 42 -9.92 -2.10 -5.30
CA THR A 42 -10.42 -2.95 -4.21
C THR A 42 -10.42 -2.27 -2.82
N GLY A 43 -9.96 -1.01 -2.71
CA GLY A 43 -9.99 -0.28 -1.44
C GLY A 43 -8.96 -0.76 -0.41
N LYS A 44 -7.74 -1.12 -0.84
CA LYS A 44 -6.63 -1.49 0.08
C LYS A 44 -6.43 -0.45 1.17
N SER A 45 -6.29 0.81 0.78
CA SER A 45 -6.07 1.93 1.71
C SER A 45 -7.21 2.06 2.70
N THR A 46 -8.47 2.00 2.23
CA THR A 46 -9.65 2.03 3.08
C THR A 46 -9.62 0.94 4.14
N ASN A 47 -9.24 -0.29 3.78
CA ASN A 47 -9.12 -1.39 4.75
C ASN A 47 -7.98 -1.17 5.76
N ILE A 48 -6.80 -0.72 5.29
CA ILE A 48 -5.63 -0.47 6.14
C ILE A 48 -5.91 0.63 7.15
N TYR A 49 -6.31 1.82 6.68
CA TYR A 49 -6.55 2.96 7.56
C TYR A 49 -7.71 2.70 8.53
N ARG A 50 -8.76 2.01 8.08
CA ARG A 50 -9.87 1.62 8.96
C ARG A 50 -9.42 0.67 10.07
N ALA A 51 -8.59 -0.32 9.75
CA ALA A 51 -8.08 -1.24 10.75
C ALA A 51 -7.10 -0.55 11.73
N ILE A 52 -6.23 0.33 11.24
CA ILE A 52 -5.32 1.14 12.08
C ILE A 52 -6.11 1.98 13.08
N ASP A 53 -7.14 2.69 12.60
CA ASP A 53 -8.01 3.54 13.40
C ASP A 53 -8.78 2.74 14.46
N GLU A 54 -9.48 1.67 14.07
CA GLU A 54 -10.25 0.83 15.00
C GLU A 54 -9.39 0.14 16.06
N LEU A 55 -8.15 -0.22 15.71
CA LEU A 55 -7.21 -0.84 16.64
C LEU A 55 -6.46 0.20 17.47
N GLY A 56 -6.55 1.49 17.15
CA GLY A 56 -5.78 2.54 17.82
C GLY A 56 -4.27 2.31 17.71
N LEU A 57 -3.78 1.89 16.55
CA LEU A 57 -2.34 1.68 16.32
C LEU A 57 -1.64 3.03 16.12
N LYS A 58 -0.53 3.25 16.84
CA LYS A 58 0.33 4.40 16.62
C LYS A 58 1.21 4.14 15.40
N VAL A 59 0.86 4.73 14.26
CA VAL A 59 1.54 4.47 12.98
C VAL A 59 2.33 5.68 12.50
N TYR A 60 3.56 5.44 12.04
CA TYR A 60 4.33 6.43 11.28
C TYR A 60 4.02 6.24 9.78
N ASP A 61 3.25 7.16 9.20
CA ASP A 61 2.88 7.12 7.78
C ASP A 61 3.94 7.85 6.94
N VAL A 62 4.68 7.09 6.14
CA VAL A 62 5.85 7.59 5.40
C VAL A 62 5.40 8.41 4.21
N GLU A 63 5.99 9.59 4.04
CA GLU A 63 5.81 10.43 2.84
C GLU A 63 6.97 10.24 1.86
N CYS A 64 6.65 10.21 0.56
CA CYS A 64 7.67 10.30 -0.50
C CYS A 64 7.49 11.62 -1.22
N ASN A 65 8.35 12.59 -0.93
CA ASN A 65 8.24 13.96 -1.45
C ASN A 65 9.35 14.21 -2.48
N LEU A 66 9.23 13.60 -3.67
CA LEU A 66 10.23 13.74 -4.73
C LEU A 66 10.02 15.06 -5.50
N LYS A 67 11.09 15.82 -5.69
CA LYS A 67 11.05 17.05 -6.51
C LYS A 67 11.20 16.79 -8.01
N ASP A 68 11.78 15.66 -8.38
CA ASP A 68 12.06 15.32 -9.77
C ASP A 68 11.78 13.83 -10.03
N LEU A 69 11.04 13.56 -11.11
CA LEU A 69 10.74 12.21 -11.58
C LEU A 69 11.93 11.54 -12.29
N SER A 70 12.97 12.31 -12.65
CA SER A 70 14.23 11.80 -13.20
C SER A 70 15.18 11.24 -12.13
N ALA A 71 14.84 11.43 -10.84
CA ALA A 71 15.63 10.96 -9.71
C ALA A 71 16.06 9.49 -9.87
N THR A 72 17.32 9.23 -9.57
CA THR A 72 17.86 7.88 -9.50
C THR A 72 17.26 7.11 -8.32
N PRO A 73 17.27 5.77 -8.35
CA PRO A 73 16.82 4.97 -7.21
C PRO A 73 17.52 5.32 -5.88
N MET A 74 18.79 5.71 -5.94
CA MET A 74 19.56 6.11 -4.75
C MET A 74 19.05 7.44 -4.19
N GLU A 75 18.72 8.40 -5.06
CA GLU A 75 18.14 9.68 -4.65
C GLU A 75 16.75 9.48 -4.05
N VAL A 76 15.90 8.63 -4.64
CA VAL A 76 14.59 8.30 -4.06
C VAL A 76 14.73 7.67 -2.68
N PHE A 77 15.65 6.73 -2.54
CA PHE A 77 15.93 6.05 -1.27
C PHE A 77 16.45 7.04 -0.21
N ASN A 78 17.46 7.84 -0.55
CA ASN A 78 18.03 8.83 0.36
C ASN A 78 17.01 9.91 0.74
N THR A 79 16.25 10.44 -0.22
CA THR A 79 15.19 11.44 0.05
C THR A 79 14.17 10.89 1.05
N THR A 80 13.76 9.64 0.90
CA THR A 80 12.82 9.00 1.82
C THR A 80 13.42 8.86 3.23
N ILE A 81 14.67 8.41 3.34
CA ILE A 81 15.33 8.23 4.64
C ILE A 81 15.65 9.57 5.32
N GLU A 82 16.05 10.58 4.56
CA GLU A 82 16.28 11.93 5.09
C GLU A 82 14.98 12.55 5.62
N ALA A 83 13.86 12.40 4.89
CA ALA A 83 12.55 12.85 5.39
C ALA A 83 12.15 12.16 6.72
N VAL A 84 12.45 10.86 6.86
CA VAL A 84 12.24 10.12 8.12
C VAL A 84 13.15 10.65 9.23
N LYS A 85 14.43 10.89 8.93
CA LYS A 85 15.38 11.44 9.89
C LYS A 85 14.96 12.82 10.38
N GLU A 86 14.58 13.71 9.47
CA GLU A 86 14.13 15.07 9.79
C GLU A 86 12.88 15.05 10.65
N THR A 87 11.85 14.27 10.26
CA THR A 87 10.58 14.18 11.00
C THR A 87 10.79 13.62 12.41
N LEU A 88 11.73 12.70 12.56
CA LEU A 88 12.04 12.07 13.84
C LEU A 88 13.19 12.75 14.57
N ASP A 89 13.75 13.87 14.08
CA ASP A 89 14.92 14.56 14.64
C ASP A 89 16.12 13.62 14.93
N ALA A 90 16.40 12.70 14.00
CA ALA A 90 17.46 11.71 14.13
C ALA A 90 18.76 12.15 13.44
N LYS A 91 19.90 11.98 14.10
CA LYS A 91 21.21 12.38 13.58
C LYS A 91 21.66 11.50 12.42
N ASP A 92 21.34 10.21 12.49
CA ASP A 92 21.70 9.22 11.49
C ASP A 92 20.57 8.20 11.25
N LYS A 93 20.77 7.32 10.27
CA LYS A 93 19.79 6.30 9.88
C LYS A 93 19.50 5.31 11.00
N ARG A 94 20.52 4.92 11.77
CA ARG A 94 20.37 3.94 12.86
C ARG A 94 19.50 4.52 13.96
N GLU A 95 19.73 5.78 14.31
CA GLU A 95 18.90 6.52 15.25
C GLU A 95 17.46 6.65 14.73
N ALA A 96 17.28 6.97 13.44
CA ALA A 96 15.94 7.03 12.84
C ALA A 96 15.19 5.70 12.96
N TYR A 97 15.84 4.58 12.65
CA TYR A 97 15.24 3.25 12.80
C TYR A 97 14.93 2.92 14.26
N ARG A 98 15.77 3.31 15.21
CA ARG A 98 15.45 3.16 16.64
C ARG A 98 14.24 4.01 17.05
N ARG A 99 14.16 5.27 16.62
CA ARG A 99 13.01 6.13 16.93
C ARG A 99 11.71 5.61 16.30
N LEU A 100 11.78 5.00 15.11
CA LEU A 100 10.64 4.31 14.48
C LEU A 100 10.10 3.15 15.33
N SER A 101 10.91 2.52 16.18
CA SER A 101 10.43 1.43 17.06
C SER A 101 9.46 1.87 18.16
N SER A 102 9.34 3.20 18.38
CA SER A 102 8.34 3.80 19.28
C SER A 102 6.93 3.86 18.68
N PHE A 103 6.77 3.47 17.41
CA PHE A 103 5.49 3.30 16.74
C PHE A 103 5.13 1.81 16.72
N ASP A 104 3.83 1.51 16.66
CA ASP A 104 3.34 0.15 16.48
C ASP A 104 3.64 -0.38 15.08
N ALA A 105 3.66 0.51 14.08
CA ALA A 105 4.06 0.19 12.72
C ALA A 105 4.55 1.42 11.94
N VAL A 106 5.37 1.14 10.92
CA VAL A 106 5.75 2.07 9.85
C VAL A 106 4.93 1.73 8.61
N LEU A 107 4.20 2.69 8.07
CA LEU A 107 3.28 2.50 6.96
C LEU A 107 3.81 3.14 5.68
N PHE A 108 3.95 2.34 4.63
CA PHE A 108 4.20 2.79 3.26
C PHE A 108 2.93 2.57 2.44
N ALA A 109 2.02 3.55 2.45
CA ALA A 109 0.75 3.49 1.73
C ALA A 109 0.55 4.72 0.83
N ASP A 110 -0.64 5.32 0.85
CA ASP A 110 -1.01 6.36 -0.10
C ASP A 110 -0.13 7.61 0.03
N ARG A 111 0.31 8.01 1.23
CA ARG A 111 1.23 9.15 1.40
C ARG A 111 2.60 8.92 0.78
N PHE A 112 3.06 7.67 0.77
CA PHE A 112 4.30 7.29 0.11
C PHE A 112 4.11 7.17 -1.41
N HIS A 113 3.02 6.56 -1.83
CA HIS A 113 2.78 6.26 -3.24
C HIS A 113 2.29 7.47 -4.03
N ASP A 114 1.35 8.23 -3.48
CA ASP A 114 0.56 9.22 -4.20
C ASP A 114 0.61 10.62 -3.53
N SER A 115 1.77 11.01 -2.99
CA SER A 115 1.99 12.35 -2.39
C SER A 115 1.66 13.52 -3.33
N HIS A 116 1.80 13.32 -4.64
CA HIS A 116 1.38 14.26 -5.70
C HIS A 116 -0.12 14.60 -5.68
N LEU A 117 -0.95 13.77 -5.05
CA LEU A 117 -2.38 14.08 -4.85
C LEU A 117 -2.62 14.96 -3.60
N LEU A 118 -1.58 15.20 -2.80
CA LEU A 118 -1.63 15.96 -1.55
C LEU A 118 -0.88 17.29 -1.63
N LYS A 119 0.14 17.39 -2.50
CA LYS A 119 1.02 18.56 -2.63
C LYS A 119 1.36 18.77 -4.11
N ASP A 120 1.00 19.93 -4.66
CA ASP A 120 1.03 20.20 -6.12
C ASP A 120 2.43 20.20 -6.75
N ASP A 121 3.50 20.37 -5.95
CA ASP A 121 4.89 20.45 -6.42
C ASP A 121 5.75 19.21 -6.08
N LEU A 122 5.11 18.12 -5.64
CA LEU A 122 5.83 16.93 -5.21
C LEU A 122 5.31 15.68 -5.92
N HIS A 123 6.22 14.76 -6.16
CA HIS A 123 5.95 13.50 -6.83
C HIS A 123 5.98 12.34 -5.83
N GLY A 124 4.99 11.46 -5.98
CA GLY A 124 4.91 10.23 -5.21
C GLY A 124 5.72 9.10 -5.82
N PHE A 125 5.97 8.06 -5.03
CA PHE A 125 6.68 6.88 -5.51
C PHE A 125 5.97 6.24 -6.71
N SER A 126 4.64 6.29 -6.77
CA SER A 126 3.87 5.72 -7.87
C SER A 126 4.21 6.40 -9.20
N GLU A 127 4.23 7.73 -9.28
CA GLU A 127 4.61 8.47 -10.50
C GLU A 127 6.05 8.21 -10.91
N TRP A 128 6.97 8.18 -9.95
CA TRP A 128 8.37 7.88 -10.21
C TRP A 128 8.53 6.49 -10.85
N THR A 129 7.88 5.46 -10.30
CA THR A 129 7.94 4.10 -10.88
C THR A 129 7.33 4.01 -12.28
N LEU A 130 6.43 4.92 -12.67
CA LEU A 130 5.87 4.95 -14.03
C LEU A 130 6.88 5.44 -15.07
N LYS A 131 7.81 6.32 -14.67
CA LYS A 131 8.84 6.88 -15.55
C LYS A 131 10.18 6.14 -15.44
N SER A 132 10.47 5.51 -14.30
CA SER A 132 11.74 4.86 -14.02
C SER A 132 11.77 3.37 -14.40
N TRP A 133 12.66 3.03 -15.34
CA TRP A 133 13.01 1.63 -15.66
C TRP A 133 13.93 0.99 -14.60
N LYS A 134 14.51 1.80 -13.70
CA LYS A 134 15.45 1.37 -12.67
C LYS A 134 14.78 1.05 -11.32
N THR A 135 13.45 0.96 -11.29
CA THR A 135 12.65 0.58 -10.11
C THR A 135 13.16 -0.69 -9.40
N PRO A 136 13.62 -1.77 -10.08
CA PRO A 136 14.22 -2.94 -9.42
C PRO A 136 15.42 -2.62 -8.55
N TYR A 137 16.25 -1.67 -8.99
CA TYR A 137 17.44 -1.29 -8.24
C TYR A 137 17.05 -0.58 -6.93
N PHE A 138 15.95 0.18 -6.92
CA PHE A 138 15.39 0.73 -5.67
C PHE A 138 15.00 -0.37 -4.69
N TYR A 139 14.31 -1.42 -5.16
CA TYR A 139 13.95 -2.55 -4.29
C TYR A 139 15.20 -3.28 -3.77
N LEU A 140 16.24 -3.46 -4.58
CA LEU A 140 17.51 -4.03 -4.14
C LEU A 140 18.19 -3.16 -3.07
N LEU A 141 18.12 -1.83 -3.18
CA LEU A 141 18.61 -0.92 -2.14
C LEU A 141 17.85 -1.11 -0.82
N CYS A 142 16.52 -1.22 -0.85
CA CYS A 142 15.70 -1.46 0.34
C CYS A 142 16.04 -2.80 1.00
N ILE A 143 16.20 -3.87 0.21
CA ILE A 143 16.58 -5.20 0.70
C ILE A 143 17.98 -5.15 1.34
N ARG A 144 18.94 -4.49 0.68
CA ARG A 144 20.30 -4.32 1.21
C ARG A 144 20.28 -3.54 2.52
N GLU A 145 19.47 -2.49 2.62
CA GLU A 145 19.33 -1.70 3.85
C GLU A 145 18.75 -2.54 4.99
N TYR A 146 17.69 -3.32 4.73
CA TYR A 146 17.12 -4.25 5.69
C TYR A 146 18.17 -5.20 6.27
N PHE A 147 18.99 -5.83 5.42
CA PHE A 147 20.04 -6.73 5.90
C PHE A 147 21.16 -6.00 6.64
N LYS A 148 21.51 -4.78 6.22
CA LYS A 148 22.53 -3.97 6.88
C LYS A 148 22.13 -3.54 8.29
N TYR A 149 20.85 -3.25 8.51
CA TYR A 149 20.30 -2.81 9.80
C TYR A 149 19.35 -3.84 10.43
N LYS A 150 19.63 -5.12 10.21
CA LYS A 150 18.75 -6.22 10.62
C LYS A 150 18.38 -6.15 12.10
N GLU A 151 19.32 -5.76 12.97
CA GLU A 151 19.06 -5.65 14.41
C GLU A 151 18.05 -4.55 14.73
N GLU A 152 18.09 -3.41 14.06
CA GLU A 152 17.05 -2.38 14.20
C GLU A 152 15.70 -2.85 13.64
N PHE A 153 15.70 -3.48 12.46
CA PHE A 153 14.47 -3.92 11.79
C PHE A 153 13.74 -5.04 12.55
N LYS A 154 14.41 -5.83 13.39
CA LYS A 154 13.76 -6.80 14.30
C LYS A 154 12.79 -6.12 15.29
N HIS A 155 12.96 -4.83 15.55
CA HIS A 155 12.14 -4.05 16.46
C HIS A 155 11.07 -3.21 15.74
N LEU A 156 10.99 -3.31 14.41
CA LEU A 156 10.05 -2.56 13.59
C LEU A 156 8.97 -3.48 13.04
N ASN A 157 7.72 -2.99 13.05
CA ASN A 157 6.70 -3.53 12.18
C ASN A 157 6.57 -2.64 10.95
N ILE A 158 6.50 -3.22 9.77
CA ILE A 158 6.38 -2.49 8.51
C ILE A 158 5.14 -2.97 7.78
N ILE A 159 4.28 -2.04 7.37
CA ILE A 159 3.12 -2.31 6.53
C ILE A 159 3.37 -1.60 5.21
N PHE A 160 3.27 -2.29 4.08
CA PHE A 160 3.34 -1.64 2.77
C PHE A 160 2.24 -2.07 1.83
N GLN A 161 1.70 -1.09 1.10
CA GLN A 161 0.62 -1.22 0.13
C GLN A 161 1.18 -1.11 -1.28
N THR A 162 2.03 -2.05 -1.70
CA THR A 162 2.77 -1.87 -2.96
C THR A 162 2.46 -2.97 -3.97
N ALA A 163 1.99 -2.59 -5.15
CA ALA A 163 2.17 -3.42 -6.33
C ALA A 163 3.64 -3.31 -6.73
N TRP A 164 4.42 -4.38 -6.73
CA TRP A 164 5.84 -4.31 -7.10
C TRP A 164 5.94 -4.12 -8.60
N ARG A 165 5.81 -2.87 -9.04
CA ARG A 165 5.65 -2.54 -10.44
C ARG A 165 6.99 -2.54 -11.16
N LEU A 166 7.00 -3.19 -12.31
CA LEU A 166 8.02 -3.21 -13.32
C LEU A 166 7.46 -2.60 -14.60
N LYS A 167 8.27 -1.77 -15.26
CA LYS A 167 8.02 -1.39 -16.64
C LYS A 167 8.98 -2.16 -17.54
N ILE A 168 8.46 -3.03 -18.38
CA ILE A 168 9.22 -3.73 -19.42
C ILE A 168 8.69 -3.26 -20.78
N GLY A 169 9.51 -2.51 -21.51
CA GLY A 169 9.09 -1.82 -22.73
C GLY A 169 7.97 -0.81 -22.47
N LYS A 170 6.85 -0.91 -23.20
CA LYS A 170 5.65 -0.08 -23.02
C LYS A 170 4.64 -0.65 -22.01
N ARG A 171 4.85 -1.88 -21.51
CA ARG A 171 3.90 -2.58 -20.63
C ARG A 171 4.34 -2.51 -19.16
N LYS A 172 3.35 -2.45 -18.27
CA LYS A 172 3.51 -2.45 -16.81
C LYS A 172 3.17 -3.85 -16.29
N TYR A 173 4.02 -4.36 -15.42
CA TYR A 173 3.90 -5.67 -14.79
C TYR A 173 3.98 -5.49 -13.28
N ASP A 174 3.15 -6.19 -12.52
CA ASP A 174 3.38 -6.40 -11.09
C ASP A 174 4.18 -7.69 -10.92
N ILE A 175 5.35 -7.61 -10.26
CA ILE A 175 6.27 -8.73 -10.04
C ILE A 175 5.57 -9.92 -9.40
N PHE A 176 4.58 -9.69 -8.53
CA PHE A 176 3.89 -10.75 -7.80
C PHE A 176 2.71 -11.37 -8.55
N THR A 177 2.09 -10.65 -9.48
CA THR A 177 0.90 -11.16 -10.19
C THR A 177 1.18 -11.52 -11.65
N ASP A 178 2.19 -10.92 -12.28
CA ASP A 178 2.31 -10.94 -13.74
C ASP A 178 3.57 -11.66 -14.27
N ILE A 179 4.50 -12.11 -13.40
CA ILE A 179 5.74 -12.82 -13.81
C ILE A 179 5.80 -14.24 -13.22
N PRO A 180 5.42 -15.28 -13.98
CA PRO A 180 5.27 -16.65 -13.46
C PRO A 180 6.54 -17.28 -12.88
N ILE A 181 7.71 -17.03 -13.48
CA ILE A 181 8.97 -17.70 -13.14
C ILE A 181 9.62 -17.11 -11.88
N ILE A 182 9.61 -15.78 -11.76
CA ILE A 182 10.13 -15.07 -10.57
C ILE A 182 9.16 -15.28 -9.39
N SER A 183 7.86 -15.44 -9.65
CA SER A 183 6.85 -15.59 -8.61
C SER A 183 7.12 -16.75 -7.64
N LYS A 184 7.62 -17.91 -8.07
CA LYS A 184 7.74 -19.08 -7.16
C LYS A 184 8.89 -18.98 -6.17
N ILE A 185 10.08 -18.57 -6.62
CA ILE A 185 11.27 -18.46 -5.75
C ILE A 185 11.16 -17.20 -4.89
N LEU A 186 10.82 -16.06 -5.51
CA LEU A 186 10.67 -14.81 -4.79
C LEU A 186 9.51 -14.88 -3.80
N SER A 187 8.34 -15.45 -4.15
CA SER A 187 7.24 -15.58 -3.19
C SER A 187 7.52 -16.59 -2.07
N LYS A 188 8.40 -17.58 -2.28
CA LYS A 188 8.81 -18.50 -1.21
C LYS A 188 9.77 -17.83 -0.23
N ILE A 189 10.76 -17.08 -0.72
CA ILE A 189 11.71 -16.33 0.11
C ILE A 189 11.01 -15.16 0.80
N LEU A 190 10.24 -14.39 0.04
CA LEU A 190 9.47 -13.26 0.56
C LEU A 190 8.32 -13.72 1.44
N GLY A 191 7.72 -14.89 1.20
CA GLY A 191 6.73 -15.48 2.09
C GLY A 191 7.29 -15.97 3.44
N MET A 192 8.60 -16.16 3.56
CA MET A 192 9.27 -16.38 4.85
C MET A 192 9.51 -15.07 5.63
N ILE A 193 9.49 -13.93 4.95
CA ILE A 193 9.81 -12.61 5.52
C ILE A 193 8.55 -11.75 5.69
N PHE A 194 7.56 -11.94 4.82
CA PHE A 194 6.37 -11.13 4.70
C PHE A 194 5.10 -11.92 5.03
N THR A 195 4.26 -11.34 5.86
CA THR A 195 2.85 -11.71 5.95
C THR A 195 2.10 -11.02 4.82
N VAL A 196 1.65 -11.78 3.83
CA VAL A 196 0.89 -11.23 2.69
C VAL A 196 -0.61 -11.27 2.99
N VAL A 197 -1.25 -10.10 2.94
CA VAL A 197 -2.70 -9.96 3.07
C VAL A 197 -3.27 -9.46 1.74
N ARG A 198 -4.13 -10.26 1.11
CA ARG A 198 -4.72 -9.97 -0.21
C ARG A 198 -6.12 -9.41 -0.05
N ILE A 199 -6.32 -8.17 -0.49
CA ILE A 199 -7.62 -7.47 -0.54
C ILE A 199 -8.37 -7.83 -1.82
N GLU A 200 -9.19 -8.86 -1.72
CA GLU A 200 -10.09 -9.35 -2.76
C GLU A 200 -11.46 -9.66 -2.16
N TYR A 201 -12.49 -9.53 -3.01
CA TYR A 201 -13.89 -9.71 -2.61
C TYR A 201 -14.57 -10.73 -3.50
N THR A 202 -15.48 -11.46 -2.90
CA THR A 202 -16.46 -12.25 -3.66
C THR A 202 -17.48 -11.32 -4.37
N PRO A 203 -18.21 -11.81 -5.39
CA PRO A 203 -19.32 -11.06 -5.96
C PRO A 203 -20.37 -10.66 -4.92
N LYS A 204 -20.65 -11.54 -3.95
CA LYS A 204 -21.58 -11.27 -2.84
C LYS A 204 -21.10 -10.12 -1.95
N GLU A 205 -19.83 -10.13 -1.54
CA GLU A 205 -19.24 -9.03 -0.77
C GLU A 205 -19.23 -7.73 -1.58
N THR A 206 -18.89 -7.80 -2.87
CA THR A 206 -18.91 -6.63 -3.75
C THR A 206 -20.32 -6.03 -3.81
N ILE A 207 -21.36 -6.84 -4.04
CA ILE A 207 -22.75 -6.37 -4.03
C ILE A 207 -23.10 -5.70 -2.69
N LYS A 208 -22.71 -6.29 -1.55
CA LYS A 208 -22.95 -5.72 -0.23
C LYS A 208 -22.28 -4.35 -0.08
N ILE A 209 -21.03 -4.22 -0.52
CA ILE A 209 -20.29 -2.94 -0.50
C ILE A 209 -21.02 -1.90 -1.35
N ILE A 210 -21.40 -2.24 -2.59
CA ILE A 210 -22.06 -1.29 -3.50
C ILE A 210 -23.42 -0.85 -2.95
N LYS A 211 -24.25 -1.79 -2.48
CA LYS A 211 -25.58 -1.50 -1.91
C LYS A 211 -25.52 -0.65 -0.65
N ALA A 212 -24.41 -0.72 0.11
CA ALA A 212 -24.22 0.15 1.27
C ALA A 212 -24.00 1.63 0.88
N HIS A 213 -23.42 1.89 -0.29
CA HIS A 213 -23.11 3.24 -0.76
C HIS A 213 -24.15 3.81 -1.73
N LEU A 214 -24.82 2.95 -2.52
CA LEU A 214 -25.79 3.36 -3.54
C LEU A 214 -27.04 2.48 -3.51
N LYS A 215 -28.21 3.09 -3.62
CA LYS A 215 -29.48 2.39 -3.83
C LYS A 215 -29.59 1.94 -5.29
N VAL A 216 -29.10 0.75 -5.59
CA VAL A 216 -29.06 0.19 -6.95
C VAL A 216 -29.48 -1.28 -6.94
N GLU A 217 -30.25 -1.67 -7.97
CA GLU A 217 -30.65 -3.04 -8.19
C GLU A 217 -29.47 -4.00 -8.36
N GLU A 218 -29.58 -5.18 -7.75
CA GLU A 218 -28.51 -6.17 -7.73
C GLU A 218 -28.09 -6.63 -9.13
N GLU A 219 -29.05 -6.80 -10.03
CA GLU A 219 -28.79 -7.22 -11.41
C GLU A 219 -27.96 -6.20 -12.17
N LYS A 220 -28.13 -4.90 -11.87
CA LYS A 220 -27.27 -3.85 -12.44
C LYS A 220 -25.85 -4.02 -11.90
N ILE A 221 -25.67 -4.22 -10.60
CA ILE A 221 -24.35 -4.43 -9.98
C ILE A 221 -23.66 -5.67 -10.57
N LYS A 222 -24.37 -6.78 -10.73
CA LYS A 222 -23.85 -8.02 -11.34
C LYS A 222 -23.31 -7.79 -12.76
N LYS A 223 -23.98 -6.96 -13.57
CA LYS A 223 -23.48 -6.58 -14.92
C LYS A 223 -22.12 -5.88 -14.82
N TYR A 224 -21.96 -4.94 -13.88
CA TYR A 224 -20.69 -4.25 -13.66
C TYR A 224 -19.60 -5.18 -13.10
N ILE A 225 -19.93 -6.12 -12.21
CA ILE A 225 -18.98 -7.13 -11.73
C ILE A 225 -18.44 -7.97 -12.89
N LYS A 226 -19.27 -8.33 -13.87
CA LYS A 226 -18.81 -9.07 -15.06
C LYS A 226 -17.80 -8.28 -15.90
N VAL A 227 -17.95 -6.95 -15.98
CA VAL A 227 -17.09 -6.09 -16.80
C VAL A 227 -15.81 -5.68 -16.06
N TYR A 228 -15.93 -5.28 -14.79
CA TYR A 228 -14.85 -4.65 -14.04
C TYR A 228 -14.24 -5.58 -12.96
N GLY A 229 -14.79 -6.78 -12.77
CA GLY A 229 -14.47 -7.66 -11.66
C GLY A 229 -14.97 -7.12 -10.32
N CYS A 230 -14.56 -7.77 -9.24
CA CYS A 230 -14.90 -7.39 -7.86
C CYS A 230 -14.09 -6.17 -7.38
N ARG A 231 -14.27 -5.02 -8.03
CA ARG A 231 -13.54 -3.77 -7.77
C ARG A 231 -14.53 -2.66 -7.40
N PRO A 232 -14.93 -2.54 -6.12
CA PRO A 232 -16.02 -1.66 -5.70
C PRO A 232 -15.87 -0.22 -6.16
N ARG A 233 -14.66 0.37 -6.10
CA ARG A 233 -14.45 1.77 -6.50
C ARG A 233 -14.86 2.02 -7.95
N TYR A 234 -14.41 1.19 -8.89
CA TYR A 234 -14.75 1.34 -10.31
C TYR A 234 -16.24 1.17 -10.57
N ILE A 235 -16.89 0.25 -9.84
CA ILE A 235 -18.32 0.03 -9.97
C ILE A 235 -19.10 1.23 -9.41
N LEU A 236 -18.70 1.78 -8.26
CA LEU A 236 -19.30 2.97 -7.66
C LEU A 236 -19.16 4.20 -8.57
N GLU A 237 -17.97 4.47 -9.09
CA GLU A 237 -17.72 5.59 -10.01
C GLU A 237 -18.65 5.53 -11.23
N ARG A 238 -18.79 4.33 -11.82
CA ARG A 238 -19.63 4.13 -13.01
C ARG A 238 -21.13 4.16 -12.72
N LEU A 239 -21.56 3.76 -11.53
CA LEU A 239 -22.96 3.78 -11.12
C LEU A 239 -23.40 5.13 -10.57
N GLY A 240 -22.50 5.87 -9.92
CA GLY A 240 -22.74 7.15 -9.25
C GLY A 240 -22.61 8.38 -10.14
N GLY A 241 -22.31 8.22 -11.43
CA GLY A 241 -22.23 9.34 -12.39
C GLY A 241 -20.89 10.06 -12.44
N GLY A 242 -19.81 9.47 -11.93
CA GLY A 242 -18.47 10.03 -12.06
C GLY A 242 -17.96 9.92 -13.50
N SER A 243 -17.98 11.03 -14.24
CA SER A 243 -17.31 11.18 -15.53
C SER A 243 -15.80 11.05 -15.36
N HIS A 244 -15.16 10.20 -16.17
CA HIS A 244 -13.72 10.25 -16.42
C HIS A 244 -13.49 10.49 -17.92
N PRO A 245 -12.57 11.39 -18.31
CA PRO A 245 -11.84 11.25 -19.56
C PRO A 245 -10.96 9.98 -19.54
#